data_AF-A0A9D1LAZ4-F1
#
_entry.id   AF-A0A9D1LAZ4-F1
#
_cell.length_a   1.000
_cell.length_b   1.000
_cell.length_c   1.000
_cell.angle_alpha   90.00
_cell.angle_beta   90.00
_cell.angle_gamma   90.00
#
_symmetry.space_group_name_H-M   'P 1'
#
loop_
_entity.id
_entity.type
_entity.pdbx_description
1 polymer ?
#
loop_
_entity_poly.entity_id
_entity_poly.type
_entity_poly.pdbx_seq_one_letter_code
_entity_poly.pdbx_strand_id
1 'polypeptide(L)'
;MDEYIIKDITNEVKTLELPANAPALAKADWETDRRLVPEKTSQPLLIFRSVKTENEKKIILDDYSADITFLSSISTGNQMNALALIMERLLTDRESDSARLIDKVTEYTKEIAGGAYEARSLLDDTALRWYEEIRPLDAFCCINRMRGASFSRKGGDAQ
;
A
#
# COMPACT_ATOMS: atom_id res chain seq x y z
N MET A 1 15.43 23.02 -17.01
CA MET A 1 16.75 22.36 -16.97
C MET A 1 17.22 22.34 -18.40
N ASP A 2 18.28 23.06 -18.70
CA ASP A 2 18.85 23.11 -20.04
C ASP A 2 20.23 22.50 -19.96
N GLU A 3 20.55 21.59 -20.88
CA GLU A 3 21.86 20.93 -20.93
C GLU A 3 22.26 20.27 -19.58
N TYR A 4 21.28 19.70 -18.87
CA TYR A 4 21.46 19.10 -17.53
C TYR A 4 21.89 20.09 -16.43
N ILE A 5 21.83 21.40 -16.69
CA ILE A 5 22.11 22.45 -15.72
C ILE A 5 20.79 22.97 -15.13
N ILE A 6 20.73 22.99 -13.81
CA ILE A 6 19.60 23.57 -13.06
C ILE A 6 19.76 25.09 -13.08
N LYS A 7 18.69 25.78 -13.46
CA LYS A 7 18.58 27.25 -13.42
C LYS A 7 17.34 27.61 -12.61
N ASP A 8 17.47 28.59 -11.72
CA ASP A 8 16.32 29.18 -11.03
C ASP A 8 15.73 30.29 -11.93
N ILE A 9 14.59 30.00 -12.55
CA ILE A 9 13.89 30.91 -13.45
C ILE A 9 12.66 31.55 -12.78
N THR A 10 12.57 31.49 -11.44
CA THR A 10 11.38 31.96 -10.70
C THR A 10 11.04 33.42 -11.01
N ASN A 11 12.05 34.28 -11.15
CA ASN A 11 11.83 35.69 -11.47
C ASN A 11 11.46 35.92 -12.93
N GLU A 12 12.05 35.16 -13.85
CA GLU A 12 11.75 35.23 -15.28
C GLU A 12 10.29 34.83 -15.55
N VAL A 13 9.81 33.77 -14.90
CA VAL A 13 8.42 33.31 -15.02
C VAL A 13 7.42 34.33 -14.47
N LYS A 14 7.77 35.05 -13.40
CA LYS A 14 6.91 36.11 -12.82
C LYS A 14 6.71 37.29 -13.76
N THR A 15 7.61 37.51 -14.72
CA THR A 15 7.50 38.59 -15.71
C THR A 15 6.65 38.24 -16.92
N LEU A 16 6.25 36.97 -17.06
CA LEU A 16 5.39 36.53 -18.17
C LEU A 16 3.95 37.01 -17.94
N GLU A 17 3.34 37.56 -18.99
CA GLU A 17 1.90 37.83 -19.00
C GLU A 17 1.12 36.52 -19.10
N LEU A 18 0.84 35.93 -17.94
CA LEU A 18 0.04 34.72 -17.83
C LEU A 18 -1.46 35.05 -17.83
N PRO A 19 -2.32 34.17 -18.37
CA PRO A 19 -3.77 34.30 -18.24
C PRO A 19 -4.18 34.51 -16.78
N ALA A 20 -5.26 35.26 -16.56
CA ALA A 20 -5.78 35.50 -15.22
C ALA A 20 -5.93 34.17 -14.46
N ASN A 21 -5.45 34.15 -13.21
CA ASN A 21 -5.51 32.98 -12.35
C ASN A 21 -6.94 32.41 -12.31
N ALA A 22 -7.06 31.10 -12.42
CA ALA A 22 -8.32 30.42 -12.16
C ALA A 22 -8.86 30.87 -10.78
N PRO A 23 -10.17 31.07 -10.64
CA PRO A 23 -10.76 31.46 -9.37
C PRO A 23 -10.37 30.45 -8.29
N ALA A 24 -10.13 30.96 -7.08
CA ALA A 24 -9.76 30.12 -5.95
C ALA A 24 -10.82 29.03 -5.75
N LEU A 25 -10.44 27.78 -5.97
CA LEU A 25 -11.30 26.64 -5.73
C LEU A 25 -11.55 26.51 -4.23
N ALA A 26 -12.75 26.05 -3.86
CA ALA A 26 -13.03 25.66 -2.48
C ALA A 26 -11.99 24.64 -2.01
N LYS A 27 -11.53 24.75 -0.76
CA LYS A 27 -10.61 23.78 -0.19
C LYS A 27 -11.26 22.39 -0.21
N ALA A 28 -10.51 21.41 -0.69
CA ALA A 28 -10.94 20.02 -0.61
C ALA A 28 -11.02 19.60 0.86
N ASP A 29 -12.12 18.93 1.22
CA ASP A 29 -12.26 18.25 2.50
C ASP A 29 -11.77 16.80 2.32
N TRP A 30 -10.57 16.52 2.84
CA TRP A 30 -9.92 15.23 2.66
C TRP A 30 -10.39 14.26 3.74
N GLU A 31 -11.07 13.20 3.34
CA GLU A 31 -11.43 12.10 4.21
C GLU A 31 -10.17 11.33 4.64
N THR A 32 -10.00 11.11 5.95
CA THR A 32 -8.81 10.45 6.50
C THR A 32 -9.11 9.11 7.19
N ASP A 33 -10.39 8.73 7.31
CA ASP A 33 -10.81 7.52 8.02
C ASP A 33 -11.28 6.42 7.05
N ARG A 34 -10.30 5.84 6.34
CA ARG A 34 -10.51 4.65 5.51
C ARG A 34 -10.12 3.42 6.32
N ARG A 35 -10.99 2.41 6.36
CA ARG A 35 -10.81 1.15 7.10
C ARG A 35 -10.93 -0.03 6.15
N LEU A 36 -10.21 -1.12 6.43
CA LEU A 36 -10.33 -2.36 5.67
C LEU A 36 -11.53 -3.14 6.19
N VAL A 37 -12.42 -3.58 5.30
CA VAL A 37 -13.54 -4.45 5.68
C VAL A 37 -13.02 -5.89 5.72
N PRO A 38 -12.99 -6.55 6.90
CA PRO A 38 -12.49 -7.91 7.02
C PRO A 38 -13.41 -8.89 6.28
N GLU A 39 -12.81 -9.96 5.75
CA GLU A 39 -13.56 -11.00 5.06
C GLU A 39 -14.48 -11.75 6.05
N LYS A 40 -15.77 -11.82 5.73
CA LYS A 40 -16.74 -12.57 6.55
C LYS A 40 -16.58 -14.06 6.31
N THR A 41 -15.97 -14.76 7.26
CA THR A 41 -15.78 -16.22 7.21
C THR A 41 -16.23 -16.89 8.50
N SER A 42 -16.79 -18.10 8.39
CA SER A 42 -17.11 -18.96 9.53
C SER A 42 -15.91 -19.83 9.97
N GLN A 43 -14.81 -19.81 9.21
CA GLN A 43 -13.62 -20.58 9.56
C GLN A 43 -12.89 -19.92 10.73
N PRO A 44 -12.21 -20.67 11.62
CA PRO A 44 -11.48 -20.11 12.75
C PRO A 44 -10.14 -19.44 12.36
N LEU A 45 -9.65 -19.67 11.14
CA LEU A 45 -8.46 -19.02 10.57
C LEU A 45 -8.76 -18.63 9.12
N LEU A 46 -8.35 -17.42 8.72
CA LEU A 46 -8.32 -17.02 7.31
C LEU A 46 -6.87 -17.25 6.84
N ILE A 47 -6.69 -18.11 5.84
CA ILE A 47 -5.38 -18.46 5.31
C ILE A 47 -5.43 -18.42 3.79
N PHE A 48 -4.41 -17.84 3.16
CA PHE A 48 -4.27 -17.91 1.71
C PHE A 48 -3.73 -19.27 1.31
N ARG A 49 -4.30 -19.85 0.25
CA ARG A 49 -3.85 -21.13 -0.33
C ARG A 49 -2.73 -20.94 -1.34
N SER A 50 -2.61 -19.75 -1.91
CA SER A 50 -1.60 -19.42 -2.90
C SER A 50 -1.17 -17.96 -2.73
N VAL A 51 0.13 -17.75 -2.59
CA VAL A 51 0.73 -16.43 -2.71
C VAL A 51 1.81 -16.42 -3.77
N LYS A 52 1.65 -15.54 -4.76
CA LYS A 52 2.54 -15.47 -5.92
C LYS A 52 2.93 -14.03 -6.20
N THR A 53 4.20 -13.84 -6.53
CA THR A 53 4.70 -12.64 -7.19
C THR A 53 4.91 -12.96 -8.67
N GLU A 54 4.32 -12.17 -9.56
CA GLU A 54 4.45 -12.35 -11.01
C GLU A 54 5.35 -11.25 -11.57
N ASN A 55 6.51 -11.63 -12.11
CA ASN A 55 7.49 -10.74 -12.77
C ASN A 55 7.87 -9.48 -11.96
N GLU A 56 7.89 -9.58 -10.61
CA GLU A 56 8.16 -8.46 -9.68
C GLU A 56 7.21 -7.26 -9.84
N LYS A 57 6.09 -7.44 -10.52
CA LYS A 57 5.15 -6.37 -10.89
C LYS A 57 3.74 -6.59 -10.37
N LYS A 58 3.45 -7.76 -9.83
CA LYS A 58 2.13 -8.11 -9.33
C LYS A 58 2.21 -9.02 -8.13
N ILE A 59 1.34 -8.78 -7.16
CA ILE A 59 1.11 -9.65 -6.00
C ILE A 59 -0.26 -10.31 -6.18
N ILE A 60 -0.32 -11.62 -5.97
CA ILE A 60 -1.55 -12.43 -6.02
C ILE A 60 -1.64 -13.22 -4.72
N LEU A 61 -2.76 -13.08 -4.01
CA LEU A 61 -3.10 -13.75 -2.75
C LEU A 61 -4.49 -14.38 -2.94
N ASP A 62 -4.56 -15.65 -3.32
CA ASP A 62 -5.79 -16.30 -3.81
C ASP A 62 -6.57 -15.42 -4.82
N ASP A 63 -7.77 -14.97 -4.48
CA ASP A 63 -8.63 -14.14 -5.32
C ASP A 63 -8.25 -12.64 -5.30
N TYR A 64 -7.33 -12.25 -4.41
CA TYR A 64 -6.83 -10.89 -4.33
C TYR A 64 -5.65 -10.69 -5.28
N SER A 65 -5.61 -9.53 -5.93
CA SER A 65 -4.47 -9.19 -6.80
C SER A 65 -4.20 -7.69 -6.85
N ALA A 66 -2.93 -7.31 -6.80
CA ALA A 66 -2.47 -5.93 -6.92
C ALA A 66 -1.40 -5.81 -8.01
N ASP A 67 -1.62 -4.90 -8.97
CA ASP A 67 -0.58 -4.43 -9.88
C ASP A 67 0.22 -3.34 -9.19
N ILE A 68 1.51 -3.59 -9.03
CA ILE A 68 2.45 -2.72 -8.31
C ILE A 68 3.51 -2.14 -9.24
N THR A 69 3.33 -2.23 -10.57
CA THR A 69 4.27 -1.69 -11.57
C THR A 69 4.61 -0.21 -11.33
N PHE A 70 3.68 0.54 -10.74
CA PHE A 70 3.84 1.97 -10.43
C PHE A 70 4.32 2.27 -8.99
N LEU A 71 4.65 1.24 -8.20
CA LEU A 71 5.33 1.39 -6.92
C LEU A 71 6.85 1.41 -7.13
N SER A 72 7.35 2.48 -7.76
CA SER A 72 8.76 2.59 -8.18
C SER A 72 9.78 2.56 -7.04
N SER A 73 9.33 2.70 -5.80
CA SER A 73 10.13 2.54 -4.58
C SER A 73 10.41 1.09 -4.21
N ILE A 74 9.57 0.16 -4.66
CA ILE A 74 9.77 -1.28 -4.51
C ILE A 74 10.63 -1.74 -5.68
N SER A 75 11.90 -1.99 -5.40
CA SER A 75 12.95 -2.18 -6.39
C SER A 75 13.69 -3.51 -6.24
N THR A 76 13.48 -4.22 -5.12
CA THR A 76 14.12 -5.51 -4.85
C THR A 76 13.09 -6.60 -4.59
N GLY A 77 13.45 -7.85 -4.90
CA GLY A 77 12.63 -9.02 -4.54
C GLY A 77 12.39 -9.17 -3.03
N ASN A 78 13.28 -8.62 -2.18
CA ASN A 78 13.14 -8.67 -0.73
C ASN A 78 12.11 -7.66 -0.21
N GLN A 79 12.08 -6.46 -0.80
CA GLN A 79 11.02 -5.47 -0.55
C GLN A 79 9.66 -6.01 -1.02
N MET A 80 9.65 -6.74 -2.15
CA MET A 80 8.48 -7.46 -2.64
C MET A 80 7.97 -8.52 -1.67
N ASN A 81 8.87 -9.31 -1.07
CA ASN A 81 8.51 -10.29 -0.05
C ASN A 81 7.92 -9.61 1.19
N ALA A 82 8.51 -8.51 1.65
CA ALA A 82 7.98 -7.74 2.78
C ALA A 82 6.59 -7.18 2.47
N LEU A 83 6.40 -6.65 1.26
CA LEU A 83 5.10 -6.14 0.81
C LEU A 83 4.05 -7.24 0.78
N ALA A 84 4.36 -8.40 0.21
CA ALA A 84 3.45 -9.54 0.17
C ALA A 84 3.06 -10.03 1.57
N LEU A 85 4.03 -10.09 2.50
CA LEU A 85 3.79 -10.47 3.89
C LEU A 85 2.89 -9.46 4.63
N ILE A 86 3.09 -8.15 4.39
CA ILE A 86 2.21 -7.11 4.97
C ILE A 86 0.79 -7.25 4.42
N MET A 87 0.63 -7.50 3.13
CA MET A 87 -0.70 -7.70 2.52
C MET A 87 -1.40 -8.95 3.07
N GLU A 88 -0.65 -10.04 3.22
CA GLU A 88 -1.13 -11.27 3.85
C GLU A 88 -1.68 -11.01 5.26
N ARG A 89 -0.92 -10.31 6.11
CA ARG A 89 -1.35 -9.97 7.47
C ARG A 89 -2.60 -9.08 7.49
N LEU A 90 -2.61 -8.04 6.66
CA LEU A 90 -3.73 -7.11 6.60
C LEU A 90 -5.05 -7.80 6.23
N LEU A 91 -5.02 -8.69 5.25
CA LEU A 91 -6.23 -9.34 4.76
C LEU A 91 -6.71 -10.48 5.67
N THR A 92 -5.81 -11.06 6.46
CA THR A 92 -6.13 -12.13 7.43
C THR A 92 -6.48 -11.61 8.83
N ASP A 93 -6.24 -10.31 9.08
CA ASP A 93 -6.64 -9.64 10.32
C ASP A 93 -8.17 -9.47 10.42
N ARG A 94 -8.77 -10.14 11.40
CA ARG A 94 -10.21 -10.06 11.67
C ARG A 94 -10.64 -8.73 12.26
N GLU A 95 -9.69 -8.01 12.84
CA GLU A 95 -9.88 -6.70 13.45
C GLU A 95 -9.27 -5.60 12.56
N SER A 96 -9.16 -5.84 11.24
CA SER A 96 -8.59 -4.89 10.29
C SER A 96 -9.38 -3.58 10.19
N ASP A 97 -10.64 -3.58 10.61
CA ASP A 97 -11.54 -2.42 10.67
C ASP A 97 -11.47 -1.64 11.99
N SER A 98 -10.79 -2.19 13.02
CA SER A 98 -10.70 -1.57 14.35
C SER A 98 -10.00 -0.20 14.33
N ALA A 99 -9.07 -0.01 13.40
CA ALA A 99 -8.27 1.20 13.24
C ALA A 99 -8.26 1.66 11.78
N ARG A 100 -7.71 2.85 11.53
CA ARG A 100 -7.53 3.35 10.15
C ARG A 100 -6.53 2.46 9.43
N LEU A 101 -6.74 2.29 8.13
CA LEU A 101 -5.89 1.49 7.27
C LEU A 101 -4.42 1.91 7.35
N ILE A 102 -4.15 3.23 7.38
CA ILE A 102 -2.77 3.73 7.48
C ILE A 102 -2.11 3.38 8.80
N ASP A 103 -2.87 3.31 9.90
CA ASP A 103 -2.35 2.97 11.22
C ASP A 103 -1.99 1.48 11.24
N LYS A 104 -2.89 0.60 10.76
CA LYS A 104 -2.65 -0.85 10.62
C LYS A 104 -1.47 -1.17 9.72
N VAL A 105 -1.39 -0.52 8.55
CA VAL A 105 -0.26 -0.70 7.64
C VAL A 105 1.06 -0.26 8.30
N THR A 106 1.05 0.85 9.04
CA THR A 106 2.24 1.34 9.74
C THR A 106 2.69 0.38 10.84
N GLU A 107 1.75 -0.17 11.59
CA GLU A 107 1.98 -1.19 12.61
C GLU A 107 2.66 -2.43 11.99
N TYR A 108 2.04 -3.06 11.00
CA TYR A 108 2.61 -4.26 10.38
C TYR A 108 3.95 -4.04 9.69
N THR A 109 4.14 -2.86 9.07
CA THR A 109 5.43 -2.51 8.46
C THR A 109 6.53 -2.44 9.52
N LYS A 110 6.25 -1.84 10.69
CA LYS A 110 7.20 -1.75 11.81
C LYS A 110 7.48 -3.10 12.45
N GLU A 111 6.46 -3.93 12.63
CA GLU A 111 6.64 -5.29 13.17
C GLU A 111 7.57 -6.11 12.29
N ILE A 112 7.34 -6.07 10.98
CA ILE A 112 8.14 -6.80 10.01
C ILE A 112 9.57 -6.28 10.05
N ALA A 113 9.82 -4.97 9.93
CA ALA A 113 11.16 -4.40 10.06
C ALA A 113 11.85 -4.77 11.40
N GLY A 114 11.08 -4.91 12.47
CA GLY A 114 11.54 -5.31 13.81
C GLY A 114 11.84 -6.79 13.99
N GLY A 115 11.80 -7.62 12.95
CA GLY A 115 12.14 -9.04 13.04
C GLY A 115 10.95 -9.98 13.13
N ALA A 116 9.71 -9.49 13.07
CA ALA A 116 8.51 -10.32 13.26
C ALA A 116 8.19 -11.26 12.08
N TYR A 117 9.14 -11.55 11.18
CA TYR A 117 8.96 -12.44 10.03
C TYR A 117 8.64 -13.89 10.43
N GLU A 118 9.04 -14.30 11.64
CA GLU A 118 8.89 -15.67 12.15
C GLU A 118 7.45 -16.07 12.49
N ALA A 119 6.53 -15.09 12.56
CA ALA A 119 5.10 -15.38 12.67
C ALA A 119 4.54 -15.84 11.32
N ARG A 120 4.76 -17.14 11.04
CA ARG A 120 4.16 -17.99 9.99
C ARG A 120 3.54 -17.25 8.82
N SER A 121 4.38 -16.81 7.90
CA SER A 121 3.93 -16.54 6.54
C SER A 121 3.43 -17.83 5.89
N LEU A 122 2.28 -17.77 5.21
CA LEU A 122 1.71 -18.82 4.38
C LEU A 122 2.24 -18.75 2.94
N LEU A 123 3.20 -17.85 2.66
CA LEU A 123 4.03 -17.90 1.47
C LEU A 123 4.66 -19.30 1.39
N ASP A 124 4.36 -20.06 0.34
CA ASP A 124 4.91 -21.40 0.15
C ASP A 124 6.44 -21.43 0.32
N ASP A 125 6.86 -22.47 1.03
CA ASP A 125 8.18 -22.70 1.62
C ASP A 125 9.33 -22.42 0.64
N THR A 126 10.07 -21.35 0.91
CA THR A 126 11.46 -21.24 0.50
C THR A 126 12.22 -20.83 1.74
N ALA A 127 12.95 -21.76 2.34
CA ALA A 127 13.76 -21.65 3.54
C ALA A 127 14.79 -20.49 3.59
N LEU A 128 14.76 -19.54 2.64
CA LEU A 128 15.66 -18.39 2.52
C LEU A 128 14.94 -17.15 1.91
N ARG A 129 13.73 -16.79 2.37
CA ARG A 129 13.17 -15.46 2.03
C ARG A 129 13.76 -14.40 2.94
N TRP A 130 14.46 -13.46 2.31
CA TRP A 130 14.91 -12.23 2.94
C TRP A 130 13.83 -11.17 2.81
N TYR A 131 13.67 -10.39 3.86
CA TYR A 131 12.75 -9.28 3.93
C TYR A 131 13.57 -8.01 4.08
N GLU A 132 13.18 -6.99 3.32
CA GLU A 132 13.81 -5.67 3.38
C GLU A 132 12.76 -4.66 3.84
N GLU A 133 13.21 -3.65 4.57
CA GLU A 133 12.34 -2.58 5.03
C GLU A 133 11.68 -1.87 3.84
N ILE A 134 10.37 -1.65 3.95
CA ILE A 134 9.60 -0.82 3.02
C ILE A 134 8.92 0.30 3.79
N ARG A 135 8.48 1.36 3.09
CA ARG A 135 7.74 2.43 3.75
C ARG A 135 6.29 1.99 3.94
N PRO A 136 5.63 2.40 5.04
CA PRO A 136 4.20 2.17 5.21
C PRO A 136 3.34 2.69 4.04
N LEU A 137 3.80 3.76 3.38
CA LEU A 137 3.12 4.32 2.21
C LEU A 137 3.10 3.34 1.03
N ASP A 138 4.12 2.51 0.86
CA ASP A 138 4.20 1.54 -0.23
C ASP A 138 3.16 0.42 -0.01
N ALA A 139 3.07 -0.09 1.23
CA ALA A 139 2.02 -1.03 1.63
C ALA A 139 0.61 -0.43 1.55
N PHE A 140 0.43 0.81 1.99
CA PHE A 140 -0.85 1.52 1.89
C PHE A 140 -1.26 1.66 0.42
N CYS A 141 -0.34 2.04 -0.45
CA CYS A 141 -0.60 2.14 -1.88
C CYS A 141 -0.91 0.79 -2.55
N CYS A 142 -0.29 -0.30 -2.08
CA CYS A 142 -0.53 -1.65 -2.58
C CYS A 142 -1.94 -2.14 -2.23
N ILE A 143 -2.36 -2.08 -0.96
CA ILE A 143 -3.71 -2.52 -0.55
C ILE A 143 -4.80 -1.70 -1.25
N ASN A 144 -4.57 -0.40 -1.48
CA ASN A 144 -5.51 0.45 -2.25
C ASN A 144 -5.60 0.10 -3.75
N ARG A 145 -4.61 -0.63 -4.29
CA ARG A 145 -4.60 -1.16 -5.66
C ARG A 145 -5.06 -2.63 -5.73
N MET A 146 -5.34 -3.23 -4.58
CA MET A 146 -5.67 -4.64 -4.50
C MET A 146 -7.13 -4.87 -4.87
N ARG A 147 -7.34 -5.58 -5.96
CA ARG A 147 -8.67 -6.10 -6.34
C ARG A 147 -9.09 -7.17 -5.34
N GLY A 148 -10.36 -7.15 -4.96
CA GLY A 148 -10.92 -8.01 -3.91
C GLY A 148 -10.96 -7.36 -2.52
N ALA A 149 -10.09 -6.38 -2.25
CA ALA A 149 -10.12 -5.64 -0.98
C ALA A 149 -11.32 -4.68 -0.94
N SER A 150 -12.07 -4.73 0.16
CA SER A 150 -13.23 -3.88 0.41
C SER A 150 -12.93 -2.87 1.51
N PHE A 151 -13.49 -1.66 1.41
CA PHE A 151 -13.19 -0.57 2.34
C PHE A 151 -14.46 0.08 2.87
N SER A 152 -14.38 0.59 4.09
CA SER A 152 -15.46 1.34 4.72
C SER A 152 -14.94 2.65 5.31
N ARG A 153 -15.90 3.52 5.61
CA ARG A 153 -15.68 4.71 6.43
C ARG A 153 -16.19 4.43 7.84
N LYS A 154 -15.74 5.22 8.81
CA LYS A 154 -16.29 5.14 10.17
C LYS A 154 -17.79 5.45 10.14
N GLY A 155 -18.61 4.43 10.39
CA GLY A 155 -20.06 4.53 10.52
C GLY A 155 -20.89 4.39 9.23
N GLY A 156 -20.36 3.82 8.14
CA GLY A 156 -21.14 3.66 6.89
C GLY A 156 -20.68 2.52 5.98
N ASP A 157 -21.66 1.99 5.23
CA ASP A 157 -21.61 0.81 4.36
C ASP A 157 -20.39 0.71 3.45
N ALA A 158 -20.00 -0.54 3.13
CA ALA A 158 -18.85 -0.88 2.30
C ALA A 158 -18.92 -0.24 0.89
N GLN A 159 -17.77 0.25 0.40
CA GLN A 159 -17.57 0.77 -0.96
C GLN A 159 -16.71 -0.19 -1.78
#